data_AF-A0A1B8RHT5-F1
#
_entry.id   AF-A0A1B8RHT5-F1
#
_cell.length_a   1.000
_cell.length_b   1.000
_cell.length_c   1.000
_cell.angle_alpha   90.00
_cell.angle_beta   90.00
_cell.angle_gamma   90.00
#
_symmetry.space_group_name_H-M   'P 1'
#
loop_
_entity.id
_entity.type
_entity.pdbx_description
1 polymer ?
#
loop_
_entity_poly.entity_id
_entity_poly.type
_entity_poly.pdbx_seq_one_letter_code
_entity_poly.pdbx_strand_id
1 'polypeptide(L)' 'MIRSQIADAQTVLGDEEVALCQRVFDHVISVRQITTDTEREDLAQRVIHSYQHGVKDEGALMRLLI' A
#
# COMPACT_ATOMS: atom_id res chain seq x y z
N MET A 1 2.47 -13.49 3.21
CA MET A 1 3.72 -12.80 3.62
C MET A 1 3.66 -11.27 3.46
N ILE A 2 2.48 -10.68 3.27
CA ILE A 2 2.27 -9.24 2.97
C ILE A 2 2.79 -8.27 4.05
N ARG A 3 2.68 -8.63 5.34
CA ARG A 3 3.27 -7.82 6.42
C ARG A 3 4.78 -7.68 6.26
N SER A 4 5.44 -8.68 5.71
CA SER A 4 6.88 -8.64 5.44
C SER A 4 7.21 -7.68 4.31
N GLN A 5 6.39 -7.54 3.26
CA GLN A 5 6.65 -6.59 2.18
C GLN A 5 6.48 -5.13 2.63
N ILE A 6 5.42 -4.83 3.39
CA ILE A 6 5.23 -3.50 3.98
C ILE A 6 6.29 -3.23 5.07
N ALA A 7 6.74 -4.25 5.79
CA ALA A 7 7.84 -4.14 6.76
C ALA A 7 9.24 -4.04 6.14
N ASP A 8 9.48 -4.63 4.97
CA ASP A 8 10.70 -4.38 4.19
C ASP A 8 10.71 -2.93 3.67
N ALA A 9 9.53 -2.42 3.30
CA ALA A 9 9.36 -1.01 2.97
C ALA A 9 9.46 -0.08 4.19
N GLN A 10 9.19 -0.54 5.43
CA GLN A 10 9.46 0.23 6.67
C GLN A 10 10.95 0.56 6.83
N THR A 11 11.87 -0.12 6.14
CA THR A 11 13.29 0.26 6.16
C THR A 11 13.54 1.57 5.41
N VAL A 12 12.66 1.92 4.46
CA VAL A 12 12.75 3.09 3.58
C VAL A 12 11.71 4.15 3.92
N LEU A 13 10.58 3.74 4.51
CA LEU A 13 9.42 4.55 4.87
C LEU A 13 9.34 4.67 6.41
N GLY A 14 9.13 5.87 6.94
CA GLY A 14 8.88 6.07 8.37
C GLY A 14 7.56 5.46 8.85
N ASP A 15 7.38 5.36 10.17
CA ASP A 15 6.17 4.83 10.81
C ASP A 15 4.88 5.52 10.33
N GLU A 16 4.91 6.84 10.09
CA GLU A 16 3.77 7.60 9.57
C GLU A 16 3.42 7.22 8.13
N GLU A 17 4.43 7.08 7.27
CA GLU A 17 4.22 6.65 5.88
C GLU A 17 3.70 5.21 5.81
N VAL A 18 4.12 4.36 6.73
CA VAL A 18 3.69 2.96 6.80
C VAL A 18 2.26 2.86 7.28
N ALA A 19 1.87 3.66 8.28
CA ALA A 19 0.48 3.79 8.71
C ALA A 19 -0.42 4.26 7.56
N LEU A 20 0.05 5.24 6.76
CA LEU A 20 -0.65 5.70 5.56
C LEU A 20 -0.79 4.58 4.52
N CYS A 21 0.31 3.91 4.17
CA CYS A 21 0.30 2.79 3.22
C CYS A 21 -0.67 1.69 3.67
N GLN A 22 -0.68 1.33 4.96
CA GLN A 22 -1.63 0.35 5.51
C GLN A 22 -3.09 0.81 5.40
N ARG A 23 -3.39 2.08 5.67
CA ARG A 23 -4.77 2.61 5.53
C ARG A 23 -5.24 2.56 4.08
N VAL A 24 -4.40 2.98 3.14
CA VAL A 24 -4.71 2.89 1.70
C VAL A 24 -4.93 1.43 1.31
N PHE A 25 -4.05 0.55 1.75
CA PHE A 25 -4.11 -0.87 1.46
C PHE A 25 -5.43 -1.51 1.95
N ASP A 26 -5.78 -1.28 3.22
CA ASP A 26 -7.02 -1.81 3.82
C ASP A 26 -8.27 -1.28 3.08
N HIS A 27 -8.28 0.02 2.77
CA HIS A 27 -9.37 0.62 2.03
C HIS A 27 -9.51 0.05 0.62
N VAL A 28 -8.42 -0.07 -0.14
CA VAL A 28 -8.47 -0.61 -1.50
C VAL A 28 -8.87 -2.08 -1.48
N ILE A 29 -8.41 -2.88 -0.49
CA ILE A 29 -8.89 -4.25 -0.30
C ILE A 29 -10.40 -4.28 -0.07
N SER A 30 -10.92 -3.38 0.76
CA SER A 30 -12.34 -3.29 1.05
C SER A 30 -13.16 -2.89 -0.19
N VAL A 31 -12.68 -1.88 -0.94
CA VAL A 31 -13.36 -1.35 -2.14
C VAL A 31 -13.30 -2.32 -3.32
N ARG A 32 -12.13 -2.88 -3.61
CA ARG A 32 -11.96 -3.88 -4.69
C ARG A 32 -12.36 -5.29 -4.28
N GLN A 33 -12.76 -5.50 -3.03
CA GLN A 33 -13.07 -6.80 -2.44
C GLN A 33 -11.97 -7.83 -2.71
N ILE A 34 -10.72 -7.44 -2.48
CA ILE A 34 -9.57 -8.32 -2.74
C ILE A 34 -9.57 -9.48 -1.73
N THR A 35 -9.79 -10.69 -2.23
CA THR A 35 -9.84 -11.90 -1.41
C THR A 35 -8.59 -12.76 -1.52
N THR A 36 -7.87 -12.69 -2.64
CA THR A 36 -6.70 -13.52 -2.96
C THR A 36 -5.40 -12.92 -2.43
N ASP A 37 -4.49 -13.78 -1.98
CA ASP A 37 -3.17 -13.34 -1.47
C ASP A 37 -2.35 -12.66 -2.58
N THR A 38 -2.41 -13.17 -3.81
CA THR A 38 -1.70 -12.60 -4.98
C THR A 38 -2.10 -11.16 -5.28
N GLU A 39 -3.40 -10.85 -5.29
CA GLU A 39 -3.90 -9.49 -5.53
C GLU A 39 -3.53 -8.55 -4.37
N ARG A 40 -3.53 -9.08 -3.15
CA ARG A 40 -3.05 -8.33 -1.98
C ARG A 40 -1.55 -8.04 -2.08
N GLU A 41 -0.75 -8.98 -2.54
CA GLU A 41 0.69 -8.76 -2.74
C GLU A 41 0.97 -7.74 -3.84
N ASP A 42 0.28 -7.83 -4.98
CA ASP A 42 0.38 -6.85 -6.07
C ASP A 42 -0.01 -5.45 -5.59
N LEU A 43 -1.12 -5.33 -4.85
CA LEU A 43 -1.55 -4.07 -4.29
C LEU A 43 -0.50 -3.48 -3.34
N ALA A 44 0.11 -4.30 -2.47
CA ALA A 44 1.09 -3.83 -1.51
C ALA A 44 2.34 -3.28 -2.24
N GLN A 45 2.82 -4.01 -3.25
CA GLN A 45 3.91 -3.53 -4.10
C GLN A 45 3.52 -2.23 -4.80
N ARG A 46 2.33 -2.12 -5.39
CA ARG A 46 1.89 -0.89 -6.08
C ARG A 46 1.80 0.31 -5.14
N VAL A 47 1.32 0.12 -3.91
CA VAL A 47 1.28 1.18 -2.89
C VAL A 47 2.71 1.67 -2.60
N ILE A 48 3.62 0.75 -2.25
CA ILE A 48 5.01 1.08 -1.90
C ILE A 48 5.72 1.76 -3.07
N HIS A 49 5.59 1.20 -4.27
CA HIS A 49 6.27 1.70 -5.48
C HIS A 49 5.74 3.09 -5.86
N SER A 50 4.43 3.33 -5.75
CA SER A 50 3.84 4.67 -6.00
C SER A 50 4.34 5.70 -4.98
N TYR A 51 4.46 5.29 -3.71
CA TYR A 51 4.98 6.15 -2.64
C TYR A 51 6.45 6.53 -2.88
N GLN A 52 7.28 5.54 -3.22
CA GLN A 52 8.69 5.74 -3.58
C GLN A 52 8.86 6.62 -4.82
N HIS A 53 7.91 6.58 -5.76
CA HIS A 53 7.93 7.41 -6.97
C HIS A 53 7.53 8.87 -6.72
N GLY A 54 7.21 9.24 -5.46
CA GLY A 54 6.92 10.61 -5.04
C GLY A 54 5.45 10.88 -4.69
N VAL A 55 4.56 9.90 -4.79
CA VAL A 55 3.15 10.05 -4.42
C VAL A 55 3.02 9.85 -2.90
N LYS A 56 3.16 10.94 -2.14
CA LYS A 56 3.02 10.93 -0.67
C LYS A 56 1.60 11.26 -0.18
N ASP A 57 0.69 11.56 -1.10
CA ASP A 57 -0.69 11.92 -0.78
C ASP A 57 -1.58 10.67 -0.75
N GLU A 58 -2.23 10.42 0.40
CA GLU A 58 -3.09 9.26 0.64
C GLU A 58 -4.23 9.19 -0.39
N GLY A 59 -4.84 10.33 -0.73
CA GLY A 59 -5.94 10.42 -1.69
C GLY A 59 -5.50 10.22 -3.14
N ALA A 60 -4.33 10.73 -3.51
CA ALA A 60 -3.73 10.49 -4.83
C ALA A 60 -3.38 9.02 -5.02
N LEU A 61 -2.80 8.38 -3.98
CA LEU A 61 -2.51 6.95 -3.97
C LEU A 61 -3.78 6.12 -4.08
N MET A 62 -4.81 6.42 -3.29
CA MET A 62 -6.10 5.74 -3.41
C MET A 62 -6.69 5.87 -4.81
N ARG A 63 -6.70 7.07 -5.41
CA ARG A 63 -7.19 7.26 -6.79
C ARG A 63 -6.39 6.51 -7.84
N LEU A 64 -5.09 6.30 -7.62
CA LEU A 64 -4.23 5.54 -8.52
C LEU A 64 -4.46 4.03 -8.42
N LEU A 65 -4.98 3.58 -7.27
CA LEU A 65 -5.09 2.18 -6.90
C LEU A 65 -6.54 1.66 -6.91
N ILE A 66 -7.57 2.50 -6.84
CA ILE A 66 -9.00 2.17 -7.07
C ILE A 66 -9.31 2.24 -8.56
#